data_AF-A0A534Y0A6-F1
#
_entry.id   AF-A0A534Y0A6-F1
#
_cell.length_a   1.000
_cell.length_b   1.000
_cell.length_c   1.000
_cell.angle_alpha   90.00
_cell.angle_beta   90.00
_cell.angle_gamma   90.00
#
_symmetry.space_group_name_H-M   'P 1'
#
loop_
_entity.id
_entity.type
_entity.pdbx_description
1 polymer ?
#
loop_
_entity_poly.entity_id
_entity_poly.type
_entity_poly.pdbx_seq_one_letter_code
_entity_poly.pdbx_strand_id
1 'polypeptide(L)'
;MTCVRVGLVALLVAAAFPAQAIPVFARKYGTSCQTCHTVYPKLTPFGEAFRRNGFRFPGTDSDYWKQDSITLQAKTAKSEGSTLVAIPPLSFGANGNAIVHPDNTASAAIADNSARFSLRDVLGEAHVWTGGSLSDKTTYFGEVTFSSDGTVDVEHLQVYFNDLLGPQHAVNLRVGRGFNTISSFGPHSSYIGDTRGVSLAVAGLQGGTPSWNVLDHYNGVEATGVVGGRLDYAVGLNAGMGASLRNSENVYAHTGFKIGGMRLDGEGASGTSADRPWEETAFTLEGFAYHAFGSVDFAGTDDTGAPATLRFDNTTNGAGGGLRAQWGSLELNSGVYFEHHTRVVPDFASGNASSADAIAH
;
A
#
# COMPACT_ATOMS: atom_id res chain seq x y z
N MET A 1 -44.14 0.25 -8.19
CA MET A 1 -42.75 0.16 -8.71
C MET A 1 -41.68 0.18 -7.61
N THR A 2 -42.01 0.60 -6.38
CA THR A 2 -41.12 0.63 -5.21
C THR A 2 -40.75 -0.77 -4.67
N CYS A 3 -41.69 -1.73 -4.67
CA CYS A 3 -41.42 -3.09 -4.16
C CYS A 3 -40.43 -3.90 -5.01
N VAL A 4 -40.38 -3.65 -6.33
CA VAL A 4 -39.46 -4.34 -7.25
C VAL A 4 -38.02 -3.88 -7.03
N ARG A 5 -37.81 -2.60 -6.69
CA ARG A 5 -36.48 -2.03 -6.43
C ARG A 5 -35.89 -2.51 -5.09
N VAL A 6 -36.72 -2.63 -4.05
CA VAL A 6 -36.31 -3.18 -2.74
C VAL A 6 -36.00 -4.68 -2.87
N GLY A 7 -36.79 -5.41 -3.66
CA GLY A 7 -36.57 -6.84 -3.92
C GLY A 7 -35.24 -7.14 -4.61
N LEU A 8 -34.83 -6.32 -5.59
CA LEU A 8 -33.56 -6.51 -6.29
C LEU A 8 -32.34 -6.25 -5.39
N VAL A 9 -32.39 -5.21 -4.56
CA VAL A 9 -31.31 -4.89 -3.59
C VAL A 9 -31.20 -5.99 -2.53
N ALA A 10 -32.33 -6.48 -2.00
CA ALA A 10 -32.33 -7.59 -1.06
C ALA A 10 -31.81 -8.90 -1.68
N LEU A 11 -32.10 -9.16 -2.95
CA LEU A 11 -31.60 -10.31 -3.69
C LEU A 11 -30.08 -10.22 -3.94
N LEU A 12 -29.55 -9.01 -4.23
CA LEU A 12 -28.12 -8.77 -4.41
C LEU A 12 -27.35 -8.89 -3.08
N VAL A 13 -27.94 -8.43 -1.96
CA VAL A 13 -27.35 -8.62 -0.62
C VAL A 13 -27.40 -10.09 -0.20
N ALA A 14 -28.45 -10.83 -0.57
CA ALA A 14 -28.56 -12.27 -0.31
C ALA A 14 -27.63 -13.12 -1.19
N ALA A 15 -27.09 -12.57 -2.29
CA ALA A 15 -26.12 -13.20 -3.17
C ALA A 15 -24.66 -12.87 -2.79
N ALA A 16 -24.41 -12.43 -1.55
CA ALA A 16 -23.06 -12.26 -1.03
C ALA A 16 -22.34 -13.62 -0.95
N PHE A 17 -21.59 -13.97 -2.00
CA PHE A 17 -20.67 -15.09 -1.98
C PHE A 17 -19.50 -14.79 -1.03
N PRO A 18 -18.87 -15.81 -0.41
CA PRO A 18 -17.63 -15.60 0.33
C PRO A 18 -16.62 -14.92 -0.60
N ALA A 19 -16.18 -13.72 -0.22
CA ALA A 19 -15.19 -12.96 -0.96
C ALA A 19 -13.92 -13.83 -1.10
N GLN A 20 -13.64 -14.30 -2.31
CA GLN A 20 -12.42 -15.02 -2.63
C GLN A 20 -11.28 -14.02 -2.66
N ALA A 21 -10.71 -13.74 -1.48
CA ALA A 21 -9.46 -12.99 -1.36
C ALA A 21 -8.36 -13.65 -2.20
N ILE A 22 -7.48 -12.83 -2.81
CA ILE A 22 -6.31 -13.16 -3.65
C ILE A 22 -5.81 -14.60 -3.41
N PRO A 23 -6.36 -15.62 -4.13
CA PRO A 23 -6.10 -17.02 -3.82
C PRO A 23 -4.74 -17.51 -4.29
N VAL A 24 -3.89 -16.64 -4.86
CA VAL A 24 -2.61 -17.03 -5.46
C VAL A 24 -1.71 -17.71 -4.43
N PHE A 25 -1.51 -17.08 -3.27
CA PHE A 25 -0.72 -17.65 -2.18
C PHE A 25 -1.45 -18.81 -1.49
N ALA A 26 -2.77 -18.73 -1.32
CA ALA A 26 -3.56 -19.82 -0.76
C ALA A 26 -3.40 -21.12 -1.57
N ARG A 27 -3.41 -21.04 -2.91
CA ARG A 27 -3.15 -22.18 -3.81
C ARG A 27 -1.71 -22.66 -3.69
N LYS A 28 -0.73 -21.75 -3.71
CA LYS A 28 0.70 -22.09 -3.62
C LYS A 28 1.02 -22.90 -2.37
N TYR A 29 0.49 -22.50 -1.20
CA TYR A 29 0.79 -23.11 0.09
C TYR A 29 -0.27 -24.11 0.58
N GLY A 30 -1.37 -24.26 -0.14
CA GLY A 30 -2.49 -25.13 0.28
C GLY A 30 -3.08 -24.71 1.63
N THR A 31 -3.20 -23.39 1.88
CA THR A 31 -3.67 -22.84 3.16
C THR A 31 -4.95 -22.04 3.00
N SER A 32 -5.71 -21.88 4.09
CA SER A 32 -6.94 -21.09 4.08
C SER A 32 -6.63 -19.59 3.97
N CYS A 33 -7.55 -18.80 3.40
CA CYS A 33 -7.42 -17.33 3.42
C CYS A 33 -7.35 -16.79 4.86
N GLN A 34 -7.97 -17.50 5.82
CA GLN A 34 -8.01 -17.13 7.24
C GLN A 34 -6.65 -17.28 7.95
N THR A 35 -5.71 -18.00 7.33
CA THR A 35 -4.34 -18.10 7.82
C THR A 35 -3.67 -16.72 7.78
N CYS A 36 -3.89 -15.97 6.69
CA CYS A 36 -3.31 -14.64 6.50
C CYS A 36 -4.28 -13.50 6.84
N HIS A 37 -5.59 -13.70 6.74
CA HIS A 37 -6.60 -12.64 6.89
C HIS A 37 -7.61 -12.95 8.01
N THR A 38 -8.11 -11.91 8.69
CA THR A 38 -9.12 -12.06 9.76
C THR A 38 -10.52 -11.87 9.18
N VAL A 39 -10.79 -10.64 8.75
CA VAL A 39 -11.91 -10.20 7.92
C VAL A 39 -11.24 -9.36 6.87
N TYR A 40 -11.32 -9.79 5.62
CA TYR A 40 -10.73 -9.08 4.51
C TYR A 40 -11.06 -7.57 4.58
N PRO A 41 -10.07 -6.65 4.59
CA PRO A 41 -8.64 -6.81 4.25
C PRO A 41 -7.65 -6.97 5.42
N LYS A 42 -8.07 -7.05 6.70
CA LYS A 42 -7.14 -7.08 7.85
C LYS A 42 -6.30 -8.35 7.88
N LEU A 43 -4.98 -8.20 8.06
CA LEU A 43 -4.04 -9.33 8.22
C LEU A 43 -4.03 -9.86 9.66
N THR A 44 -3.86 -11.18 9.79
CA THR A 44 -3.45 -11.83 11.04
C THR A 44 -1.99 -11.46 11.35
N PRO A 45 -1.48 -11.66 12.58
CA PRO A 45 -0.05 -11.55 12.87
C PRO A 45 0.81 -12.41 11.94
N PHE A 46 0.32 -13.60 11.54
CA PHE A 46 0.97 -14.44 10.53
C PHE A 46 0.97 -13.78 9.15
N GLY A 47 -0.16 -13.24 8.71
CA GLY A 47 -0.27 -12.54 7.44
C GLY A 47 0.68 -11.33 7.35
N GLU A 48 0.85 -10.59 8.45
CA GLU A 48 1.82 -9.50 8.54
C GLU A 48 3.26 -9.99 8.41
N ALA A 49 3.62 -11.06 9.11
CA ALA A 49 4.94 -11.66 9.00
C ALA A 49 5.21 -12.21 7.59
N PHE A 50 4.23 -12.92 7.02
CA PHE A 50 4.29 -13.46 5.66
C PHE A 50 4.54 -12.37 4.62
N ARG A 51 3.77 -11.27 4.66
CA ARG A 51 3.96 -10.10 3.80
C ARG A 51 5.34 -9.47 4.01
N ARG A 52 5.75 -9.30 5.26
CA ARG A 52 7.04 -8.68 5.61
C ARG A 52 8.23 -9.48 5.08
N ASN A 53 8.14 -10.80 5.12
CA ASN A 53 9.13 -11.74 4.60
C ASN A 53 9.14 -11.86 3.06
N GLY A 54 8.47 -10.94 2.36
CA GLY A 54 8.37 -10.97 0.91
C GLY A 54 7.44 -12.08 0.42
N PHE A 55 6.32 -12.31 1.11
CA PHE A 55 5.35 -13.36 0.78
C PHE A 55 5.94 -14.77 0.84
N ARG A 56 6.68 -15.05 1.93
CA ARG A 56 7.34 -16.34 2.20
C ARG A 56 6.96 -16.90 3.56
N PHE A 57 6.84 -18.22 3.64
CA PHE A 57 6.67 -18.92 4.92
C PHE A 57 7.98 -18.91 5.72
N PRO A 58 7.92 -18.92 7.06
CA PRO A 58 9.11 -18.97 7.91
C PRO A 58 9.91 -20.26 7.68
N GLY A 59 11.24 -20.19 7.79
CA GLY A 59 12.18 -21.24 7.40
C GLY A 59 12.48 -21.22 5.89
N THR A 60 12.54 -22.39 5.26
CA THR A 60 12.74 -22.52 3.81
C THR A 60 11.38 -22.50 3.11
N ASP A 61 11.11 -21.46 2.30
CA ASP A 61 9.80 -21.27 1.66
C ASP A 61 9.35 -22.49 0.82
N SER A 62 10.27 -23.11 0.09
CA SER A 62 9.98 -24.26 -0.79
C SER A 62 9.52 -25.52 -0.05
N ASP A 63 9.83 -25.68 1.24
CA ASP A 63 9.34 -26.80 2.04
C ASP A 63 7.81 -26.76 2.23
N TYR A 64 7.21 -25.58 2.04
CA TYR A 64 5.77 -25.35 2.22
C TYR A 64 4.98 -25.32 0.91
N TRP A 65 5.65 -25.40 -0.26
CA TRP A 65 4.95 -25.37 -1.54
C TRP A 65 4.11 -26.64 -1.70
N LYS A 66 2.81 -26.45 -1.95
CA LYS A 66 1.85 -27.53 -2.22
C LYS A 66 1.43 -27.56 -3.69
N GLN A 67 1.62 -26.46 -4.39
CA GLN A 67 1.41 -26.39 -5.83
C GLN A 67 2.67 -26.83 -6.58
N ASP A 68 2.49 -27.58 -7.66
CA ASP A 68 3.57 -27.99 -8.54
C ASP A 68 4.33 -26.78 -9.11
N SER A 69 5.64 -26.94 -9.25
CA SER A 69 6.53 -25.95 -9.85
C SER A 69 7.34 -26.55 -11.00
N ILE A 70 7.57 -25.73 -12.01
CA ILE A 70 8.42 -26.01 -13.15
C ILE A 70 9.80 -25.46 -12.83
N THR A 71 10.83 -26.32 -12.83
CA THR A 71 12.21 -25.88 -12.66
C THR A 71 12.70 -25.22 -13.95
N LEU A 72 13.04 -23.94 -13.88
CA LEU A 72 13.66 -23.19 -14.97
C LEU A 72 15.19 -23.33 -14.95
N GLN A 73 15.77 -23.32 -13.74
CA GLN A 73 17.19 -23.52 -13.51
C GLN A 73 17.36 -24.37 -12.26
N ALA A 74 18.13 -25.46 -12.36
CA ALA A 74 18.42 -26.30 -11.22
C ALA A 74 19.29 -25.57 -10.18
N LYS A 75 19.04 -25.84 -8.89
CA LYS A 75 19.89 -25.40 -7.80
C LYS A 75 21.27 -26.06 -7.91
N THR A 76 22.32 -25.28 -7.68
CA THR A 76 23.71 -25.75 -7.68
C THR A 76 24.46 -25.16 -6.48
N ALA A 77 25.72 -25.55 -6.28
CA ALA A 77 26.58 -24.94 -5.26
C ALA A 77 26.80 -23.42 -5.45
N LYS A 78 26.51 -22.88 -6.64
CA LYS A 78 26.72 -21.46 -6.99
C LYS A 78 25.44 -20.69 -7.33
N SER A 79 24.28 -21.35 -7.36
CA SER A 79 23.01 -20.74 -7.73
C SER A 79 21.88 -21.37 -6.93
N GLU A 80 20.97 -20.56 -6.40
CA GLU A 80 19.76 -21.02 -5.71
C GLU A 80 18.78 -21.74 -6.65
N GLY A 81 19.02 -21.71 -7.96
CA GLY A 81 18.08 -22.19 -8.96
C GLY A 81 16.90 -21.23 -9.13
N SER A 82 16.02 -21.58 -10.06
CA SER A 82 14.79 -20.82 -10.29
C SER A 82 13.65 -21.72 -10.73
N THR A 83 12.45 -21.40 -10.29
CA THR A 83 11.21 -22.13 -10.54
C THR A 83 10.09 -21.17 -10.95
N LEU A 84 9.09 -21.69 -11.64
CA LEU A 84 7.80 -21.03 -11.81
C LEU A 84 6.69 -21.95 -11.34
N VAL A 85 5.62 -21.40 -10.79
CA VAL A 85 4.43 -22.21 -10.50
C VAL A 85 3.81 -22.74 -11.78
N ALA A 86 3.35 -24.00 -11.77
CA ALA A 86 2.86 -24.68 -12.98
C ALA A 86 1.53 -24.12 -13.51
N ILE A 87 0.75 -23.44 -12.67
CA ILE A 87 -0.52 -22.79 -13.02
C ILE A 87 -0.30 -21.28 -12.94
N PRO A 88 -0.74 -20.49 -13.94
CA PRO A 88 -0.64 -19.04 -13.90
C PRO A 88 -1.08 -18.48 -12.55
N PRO A 89 -0.20 -17.74 -11.84
CA PRO A 89 -0.48 -17.24 -10.49
C PRO A 89 -1.39 -16.02 -10.51
N LEU A 90 -2.50 -16.08 -11.25
CA LEU A 90 -3.42 -14.97 -11.40
C LEU A 90 -4.60 -15.08 -10.43
N SER A 91 -5.11 -13.93 -10.02
CA SER A 91 -6.41 -13.77 -9.37
C SER A 91 -7.07 -12.49 -9.81
N PHE A 92 -8.40 -12.49 -9.74
CA PHE A 92 -9.25 -11.39 -10.20
C PHE A 92 -10.16 -10.94 -9.06
N GLY A 93 -10.45 -9.65 -9.00
CA GLY A 93 -11.40 -9.07 -8.06
C GLY A 93 -12.07 -7.85 -8.66
N ALA A 94 -13.17 -7.42 -8.06
CA ALA A 94 -13.82 -6.16 -8.41
C ALA A 94 -14.44 -5.52 -7.16
N ASN A 95 -14.30 -4.22 -7.03
CA ASN A 95 -14.91 -3.42 -5.99
C ASN A 95 -15.80 -2.33 -6.59
N GLY A 96 -16.67 -1.76 -5.78
CA GLY A 96 -17.60 -0.72 -6.21
C GLY A 96 -18.53 -0.31 -5.09
N ASN A 97 -19.31 0.73 -5.35
CA ASN A 97 -20.25 1.30 -4.41
C ASN A 97 -21.60 1.60 -5.07
N ALA A 98 -22.66 1.44 -4.29
CA ALA A 98 -23.98 1.94 -4.63
C ALA A 98 -24.28 3.11 -3.70
N ILE A 99 -24.56 4.28 -4.27
CA ILE A 99 -24.81 5.49 -3.49
C ILE A 99 -26.32 5.72 -3.40
N VAL A 100 -26.80 5.91 -2.18
CA VAL A 100 -28.17 6.36 -1.91
C VAL A 100 -28.10 7.81 -1.45
N HIS A 101 -28.82 8.67 -2.15
CA HIS A 101 -28.96 10.08 -1.80
C HIS A 101 -30.33 10.29 -1.14
N PRO A 102 -30.42 10.39 0.21
CA PRO A 102 -31.70 10.59 0.89
C PRO A 102 -32.38 11.89 0.48
N ASP A 103 -31.57 12.92 0.21
CA ASP A 103 -31.97 14.20 -0.35
C ASP A 103 -31.34 14.36 -1.74
N ASN A 104 -32.18 14.45 -2.78
CA ASN A 104 -31.73 14.57 -4.16
C ASN A 104 -31.38 16.01 -4.58
N THR A 105 -31.40 16.95 -3.64
CA THR A 105 -30.96 18.33 -3.84
C THR A 105 -29.58 18.61 -3.25
N ALA A 106 -29.00 17.65 -2.52
CA ALA A 106 -27.63 17.75 -2.02
C ALA A 106 -26.61 17.77 -3.17
N SER A 107 -25.45 18.39 -2.95
CA SER A 107 -24.39 18.54 -3.97
C SER A 107 -23.93 17.20 -4.57
N ALA A 108 -23.79 16.17 -3.74
CA ALA A 108 -23.43 14.82 -4.18
C ALA A 108 -24.53 14.20 -5.08
N ALA A 109 -25.80 14.44 -4.78
CA ALA A 109 -26.90 13.97 -5.60
C ALA A 109 -26.99 14.72 -6.92
N ILE A 110 -26.77 16.05 -6.91
CA ILE A 110 -26.72 16.88 -8.13
C ILE A 110 -25.60 16.39 -9.07
N ALA A 111 -24.42 16.06 -8.52
CA ALA A 111 -23.32 15.46 -9.29
C ALA A 111 -23.72 14.12 -9.96
N ASP A 112 -24.65 13.38 -9.35
CA ASP A 112 -25.29 12.18 -9.90
C ASP A 112 -26.62 12.49 -10.61
N ASN A 113 -26.73 13.66 -11.27
CA ASN A 113 -27.91 14.11 -12.02
C ASN A 113 -29.20 14.14 -11.18
N SER A 114 -29.09 14.51 -9.91
CA SER A 114 -30.18 14.52 -8.91
C SER A 114 -30.86 13.14 -8.74
N ALA A 115 -30.14 12.05 -9.02
CA ALA A 115 -30.63 10.70 -8.80
C ALA A 115 -30.69 10.39 -7.30
N ARG A 116 -31.75 9.71 -6.84
CA ARG A 116 -31.85 9.19 -5.45
C ARG A 116 -31.02 7.92 -5.23
N PHE A 117 -30.70 7.23 -6.30
CA PHE A 117 -29.91 6.01 -6.31
C PHE A 117 -28.94 6.10 -7.48
N SER A 118 -27.64 6.08 -7.20
CA SER A 118 -26.59 6.02 -8.20
C SER A 118 -25.93 4.65 -8.15
N LEU A 119 -25.96 3.96 -9.29
CA LEU A 119 -25.30 2.67 -9.50
C LEU A 119 -24.14 2.80 -10.49
N ARG A 120 -23.69 4.03 -10.79
CA ARG A 120 -22.64 4.30 -11.78
C ARG A 120 -21.38 3.51 -11.45
N ASP A 121 -21.02 3.48 -10.17
CA ASP A 121 -19.77 2.91 -9.66
C ASP A 121 -20.01 1.59 -8.92
N VAL A 122 -21.13 0.88 -9.22
CA VAL A 122 -21.44 -0.43 -8.62
C VAL A 122 -20.37 -1.49 -8.94
N LEU A 123 -19.68 -1.29 -10.06
CA LEU A 123 -18.39 -1.89 -10.39
C LEU A 123 -17.45 -0.72 -10.70
N GLY A 124 -16.85 -0.15 -9.64
CA GLY A 124 -15.96 1.00 -9.75
C GLY A 124 -14.58 0.60 -10.26
N GLU A 125 -14.07 -0.54 -9.80
CA GLU A 125 -12.74 -1.03 -10.15
C GLU A 125 -12.74 -2.56 -10.32
N ALA A 126 -11.95 -3.03 -11.28
CA ALA A 126 -11.58 -4.43 -11.43
C ALA A 126 -10.06 -4.58 -11.30
N HIS A 127 -9.61 -5.68 -10.72
CA HIS A 127 -8.21 -5.89 -10.37
C HIS A 127 -7.73 -7.25 -10.84
N VAL A 128 -6.47 -7.30 -11.27
CA VAL A 128 -5.73 -8.52 -11.56
C VAL A 128 -4.50 -8.54 -10.69
N TRP A 129 -4.40 -9.54 -9.81
CA TRP A 129 -3.19 -9.76 -9.01
C TRP A 129 -2.38 -10.95 -9.50
N THR A 130 -1.08 -10.86 -9.26
CA THR A 130 -0.13 -11.95 -9.44
C THR A 130 0.83 -12.02 -8.27
N GLY A 131 1.33 -13.21 -7.95
CA GLY A 131 2.32 -13.36 -6.90
C GLY A 131 2.93 -14.75 -6.83
N GLY A 132 4.17 -14.85 -6.39
CA GLY A 132 4.82 -16.15 -6.27
C GLY A 132 6.30 -16.06 -5.94
N SER A 133 6.95 -17.23 -5.91
CA SER A 133 8.39 -17.34 -5.71
C SER A 133 9.07 -17.84 -6.98
N LEU A 134 10.15 -17.16 -7.35
CA LEU A 134 11.10 -17.61 -8.37
C LEU A 134 12.16 -18.53 -7.77
N SER A 135 12.48 -18.39 -6.48
CA SER A 135 13.37 -19.27 -5.73
C SER A 135 13.04 -19.19 -4.25
N ASP A 136 13.79 -19.88 -3.40
CA ASP A 136 13.68 -19.68 -1.95
C ASP A 136 13.99 -18.23 -1.55
N LYS A 137 14.73 -17.45 -2.33
CA LYS A 137 15.14 -16.08 -1.96
C LYS A 137 14.48 -14.99 -2.79
N THR A 138 13.90 -15.31 -3.94
CA THR A 138 13.34 -14.32 -4.86
C THR A 138 11.85 -14.53 -5.02
N THR A 139 11.05 -13.50 -4.71
CA THR A 139 9.59 -13.50 -4.89
C THR A 139 9.12 -12.28 -5.64
N TYR A 140 7.87 -12.28 -6.07
CA TYR A 140 7.24 -11.15 -6.72
C TYR A 140 5.77 -11.04 -6.31
N PHE A 141 5.26 -9.82 -6.39
CA PHE A 141 3.85 -9.51 -6.24
C PHE A 141 3.49 -8.36 -7.18
N GLY A 142 2.29 -8.40 -7.73
CA GLY A 142 1.79 -7.34 -8.57
C GLY A 142 0.27 -7.26 -8.63
N GLU A 143 -0.20 -6.08 -9.01
CA GLU A 143 -1.59 -5.67 -9.13
C GLU A 143 -1.72 -4.72 -10.32
N VAL A 144 -2.73 -4.98 -11.16
CA VAL A 144 -3.19 -4.06 -12.19
C VAL A 144 -4.66 -3.76 -11.93
N THR A 145 -5.01 -2.48 -11.93
CA THR A 145 -6.37 -1.98 -11.67
C THR A 145 -6.95 -1.37 -12.94
N PHE A 146 -8.22 -1.64 -13.17
CA PHE A 146 -9.04 -1.16 -14.28
C PHE A 146 -10.22 -0.40 -13.68
N SER A 147 -10.27 0.90 -13.88
CA SER A 147 -11.30 1.77 -13.31
C SER A 147 -12.47 1.97 -14.28
N SER A 148 -13.66 2.26 -13.73
CA SER A 148 -14.90 2.46 -14.48
C SER A 148 -14.85 3.64 -15.46
N ASP A 149 -13.93 4.59 -15.23
CA ASP A 149 -13.63 5.72 -16.11
C ASP A 149 -12.73 5.37 -17.31
N GLY A 150 -12.31 4.11 -17.42
CA GLY A 150 -11.45 3.61 -18.48
C GLY A 150 -9.96 3.68 -18.18
N THR A 151 -9.56 4.16 -16.99
CA THR A 151 -8.17 4.19 -16.55
C THR A 151 -7.64 2.78 -16.28
N VAL A 152 -6.38 2.53 -16.62
CA VAL A 152 -5.65 1.32 -16.26
C VAL A 152 -4.37 1.73 -15.56
N ASP A 153 -4.19 1.32 -14.29
CA ASP A 153 -2.97 1.59 -13.52
C ASP A 153 -2.30 0.30 -13.07
N VAL A 154 -0.96 0.33 -13.02
CA VAL A 154 -0.18 -0.69 -12.34
C VAL A 154 0.00 -0.21 -10.91
N GLU A 155 -0.91 -0.60 -10.02
CA GLU A 155 -0.84 -0.20 -8.62
C GLU A 155 0.41 -0.79 -7.96
N HIS A 156 0.67 -2.08 -8.14
CA HIS A 156 1.80 -2.76 -7.53
C HIS A 156 2.54 -3.62 -8.55
N LEU A 157 3.87 -3.57 -8.56
CA LEU A 157 4.70 -4.56 -9.22
C LEU A 157 6.10 -4.52 -8.58
N GLN A 158 6.37 -5.45 -7.67
CA GLN A 158 7.64 -5.53 -6.96
C GLN A 158 8.25 -6.92 -7.04
N VAL A 159 9.58 -6.94 -7.13
CA VAL A 159 10.42 -8.13 -6.92
C VAL A 159 11.13 -7.98 -5.58
N TYR A 160 11.13 -9.04 -4.80
CA TYR A 160 11.71 -9.10 -3.47
C TYR A 160 12.90 -10.06 -3.51
N PHE A 161 14.07 -9.55 -3.15
CA PHE A 161 15.28 -10.33 -2.95
C PHE A 161 15.53 -10.44 -1.45
N ASN A 162 15.33 -11.63 -0.91
CA ASN A 162 15.31 -11.88 0.52
C ASN A 162 16.59 -12.59 0.97
N ASP A 163 16.94 -12.44 2.23
CA ASP A 163 18.08 -13.10 2.86
C ASP A 163 19.40 -12.84 2.11
N LEU A 164 19.62 -11.57 1.73
CA LEU A 164 20.77 -11.14 0.94
C LEU A 164 22.07 -11.16 1.74
N LEU A 165 22.03 -10.65 2.97
CA LEU A 165 23.21 -10.46 3.81
C LEU A 165 22.86 -10.71 5.29
N GLY A 166 23.78 -11.38 5.99
CA GLY A 166 23.64 -11.64 7.43
C GLY A 166 22.70 -12.80 7.76
N PRO A 167 22.15 -12.84 8.99
CA PRO A 167 21.13 -13.81 9.38
C PRO A 167 19.88 -13.74 8.50
N GLN A 168 19.06 -14.80 8.55
CA GLN A 168 17.78 -14.82 7.85
C GLN A 168 16.92 -13.61 8.23
N HIS A 169 16.25 -13.03 7.23
CA HIS A 169 15.41 -11.84 7.26
C HIS A 169 16.12 -10.53 7.60
N ALA A 170 17.44 -10.55 7.88
CA ALA A 170 18.15 -9.37 8.37
C ALA A 170 18.31 -8.28 7.30
N VAL A 171 18.61 -8.66 6.05
CA VAL A 171 18.75 -7.73 4.93
C VAL A 171 18.07 -8.28 3.69
N ASN A 172 17.05 -7.56 3.24
CA ASN A 172 16.28 -7.83 2.03
C ASN A 172 16.26 -6.57 1.15
N LEU A 173 16.00 -6.74 -0.13
CA LEU A 173 15.86 -5.67 -1.10
C LEU A 173 14.55 -5.84 -1.87
N ARG A 174 13.81 -4.75 -2.03
CA ARG A 174 12.58 -4.69 -2.82
C ARG A 174 12.80 -3.70 -3.95
N VAL A 175 12.41 -4.08 -5.16
CA VAL A 175 12.59 -3.26 -6.36
C VAL A 175 11.29 -3.26 -7.16
N GLY A 176 10.80 -2.08 -7.51
CA GLY A 176 9.63 -1.92 -8.38
C GLY A 176 8.64 -0.89 -7.85
N ARG A 177 7.39 -0.97 -8.32
CA ARG A 177 6.31 -0.05 -7.95
C ARG A 177 5.52 -0.59 -6.77
N GLY A 178 5.45 0.13 -5.66
CA GLY A 178 4.67 -0.31 -4.50
C GLY A 178 4.61 0.73 -3.38
N PHE A 179 4.11 0.31 -2.23
CA PHE A 179 4.04 1.15 -1.02
C PHE A 179 5.43 1.41 -0.43
N ASN A 180 5.62 2.60 0.12
CA ASN A 180 6.77 2.90 0.94
C ASN A 180 6.55 2.37 2.37
N THR A 181 7.49 1.60 2.90
CA THR A 181 7.39 1.08 4.28
C THR A 181 7.78 2.16 5.27
N ILE A 182 6.81 2.99 5.69
CA ILE A 182 7.02 3.96 6.79
C ILE A 182 6.35 3.58 8.11
N SER A 183 5.65 2.44 8.13
CA SER A 183 5.01 1.86 9.30
C SER A 183 5.20 0.35 9.26
N SER A 184 5.32 -0.28 10.43
CA SER A 184 5.37 -1.73 10.56
C SER A 184 4.08 -2.41 10.06
N PHE A 185 2.95 -1.69 10.06
CA PHE A 185 1.61 -2.23 9.76
C PHE A 185 0.78 -1.32 8.85
N GLY A 186 1.45 -0.59 7.96
CA GLY A 186 0.85 0.42 7.09
C GLY A 186 -0.13 -0.11 6.02
N PRO A 187 -0.40 0.66 4.96
CA PRO A 187 -1.27 0.26 3.85
C PRO A 187 -0.74 -0.97 3.11
N HIS A 188 -1.62 -1.95 2.86
CA HIS A 188 -1.24 -3.20 2.19
C HIS A 188 -2.21 -3.64 1.08
N SER A 189 -3.30 -2.89 0.83
CA SER A 189 -4.26 -3.15 -0.26
C SER A 189 -5.10 -1.91 -0.59
N SER A 190 -5.35 -1.69 -1.88
CA SER A 190 -6.25 -0.69 -2.49
C SER A 190 -7.74 -1.04 -2.39
N TYR A 191 -8.08 -2.32 -2.24
CA TYR A 191 -9.36 -2.89 -2.72
C TYR A 191 -10.60 -2.62 -1.84
N ILE A 192 -10.45 -2.34 -0.55
CA ILE A 192 -11.53 -1.80 0.29
C ILE A 192 -10.89 -0.82 1.26
N GLY A 193 -10.98 0.46 0.91
CA GLY A 193 -10.80 1.63 1.76
C GLY A 193 -9.93 1.39 2.98
N ASP A 194 -8.62 1.61 2.82
CA ASP A 194 -7.64 1.73 3.89
C ASP A 194 -7.89 2.97 4.76
N THR A 195 -9.07 2.98 5.38
CA THR A 195 -9.56 3.97 6.34
C THR A 195 -9.27 3.54 7.77
N ARG A 196 -8.35 2.57 7.95
CA ARG A 196 -7.98 2.03 9.27
C ARG A 196 -6.51 2.23 9.62
N GLY A 197 -5.66 2.61 8.66
CA GLY A 197 -4.39 3.27 8.95
C GLY A 197 -4.61 4.73 9.35
N VAL A 198 -3.74 5.29 10.18
CA VAL A 198 -3.65 6.75 10.29
C VAL A 198 -3.21 7.24 8.91
N SER A 199 -4.13 7.82 8.14
CA SER A 199 -3.77 8.49 6.89
C SER A 199 -2.90 9.68 7.26
N LEU A 200 -1.60 9.49 7.10
CA LEU A 200 -0.62 10.56 7.17
C LEU A 200 -0.68 11.20 5.77
N ALA A 201 -1.17 12.42 5.66
CA ALA A 201 -1.04 13.23 4.45
C ALA A 201 0.28 13.97 4.58
N VAL A 202 1.27 13.64 3.75
CA VAL A 202 2.68 13.87 4.11
C VAL A 202 3.44 14.76 3.11
N ALA A 203 2.72 15.32 2.12
CA ALA A 203 3.05 16.59 1.45
C ALA A 203 1.93 17.05 0.54
N GLY A 204 1.09 17.96 1.04
CA GLY A 204 0.18 18.76 0.22
C GLY A 204 0.93 19.95 -0.38
N LEU A 205 1.26 19.88 -1.68
CA LEU A 205 1.50 21.08 -2.47
C LEU A 205 0.12 21.55 -2.97
N GLN A 206 -0.37 22.68 -2.48
CA GLN A 206 -1.63 23.25 -2.96
C GLN A 206 -1.51 23.54 -4.47
N GLY A 207 -2.36 22.89 -5.28
CA GLY A 207 -2.33 22.97 -6.76
C GLY A 207 -1.43 21.97 -7.47
N GLY A 208 -0.60 21.20 -6.75
CA GLY A 208 0.21 20.13 -7.31
C GLY A 208 -0.50 18.78 -7.19
N THR A 209 -1.21 18.36 -8.23
CA THR A 209 -1.64 16.96 -8.34
C THR A 209 -0.51 16.14 -8.97
N PRO A 210 0.02 15.10 -8.29
CA PRO A 210 -0.38 14.53 -7.00
C PRO A 210 0.51 14.95 -5.81
N SER A 211 -0.12 15.13 -4.64
CA SER A 211 0.54 15.25 -3.32
C SER A 211 1.28 13.97 -2.96
N TRP A 212 2.39 14.02 -2.22
CA TRP A 212 3.07 12.78 -1.79
C TRP A 212 2.25 12.23 -0.64
N ASN A 213 1.56 11.14 -0.92
CA ASN A 213 0.91 10.35 0.09
C ASN A 213 1.79 9.15 0.40
N VAL A 214 1.94 8.87 1.68
CA VAL A 214 2.60 7.66 2.18
C VAL A 214 1.91 6.39 1.69
N LEU A 215 0.60 6.50 1.42
CA LEU A 215 -0.25 5.41 0.99
C LEU A 215 -0.24 5.19 -0.53
N ASP A 216 0.43 6.03 -1.31
CA ASP A 216 0.49 5.87 -2.77
C ASP A 216 1.59 4.89 -3.21
N HIS A 217 1.48 4.45 -4.46
CA HIS A 217 2.43 3.56 -5.10
C HIS A 217 3.52 4.32 -5.84
N TYR A 218 4.78 3.98 -5.56
CA TYR A 218 5.93 4.63 -6.17
C TYR A 218 6.91 3.61 -6.75
N ASN A 219 7.54 3.98 -7.86
CA ASN A 219 8.67 3.21 -8.38
C ASN A 219 9.87 3.46 -7.47
N GLY A 220 10.44 2.41 -6.89
CA GLY A 220 11.51 2.60 -5.92
C GLY A 220 12.35 1.35 -5.67
N VAL A 221 13.33 1.56 -4.80
CA VAL A 221 14.18 0.53 -4.23
C VAL A 221 14.18 0.71 -2.71
N GLU A 222 13.91 -0.37 -1.99
CA GLU A 222 13.81 -0.37 -0.53
C GLU A 222 14.64 -1.51 0.05
N ALA A 223 15.59 -1.16 0.94
CA ALA A 223 16.24 -2.12 1.80
C ALA A 223 15.38 -2.31 3.06
N THR A 224 15.05 -3.56 3.40
CA THR A 224 14.25 -3.90 4.58
C THR A 224 14.92 -4.97 5.40
N GLY A 225 14.54 -5.09 6.67
CA GLY A 225 15.07 -6.16 7.52
C GLY A 225 14.30 -6.35 8.80
N VAL A 226 14.42 -7.55 9.36
CA VAL A 226 13.99 -7.89 10.71
C VAL A 226 15.18 -8.44 11.48
N VAL A 227 15.54 -7.78 12.58
CA VAL A 227 16.66 -8.15 13.45
C VAL A 227 16.11 -8.70 14.76
N GLY A 228 16.57 -9.90 15.13
CA GLY A 228 16.13 -10.59 16.34
C GLY A 228 14.64 -10.93 16.38
N GLY A 229 13.92 -10.80 15.25
CA GLY A 229 12.46 -11.01 15.11
C GLY A 229 11.58 -9.96 15.77
N ARG A 230 12.17 -8.88 16.29
CA ARG A 230 11.49 -7.91 17.14
C ARG A 230 11.75 -6.47 16.71
N LEU A 231 12.87 -6.20 16.05
CA LEU A 231 13.16 -4.91 15.44
C LEU A 231 13.02 -5.03 13.93
N ASP A 232 12.25 -4.17 13.31
CA ASP A 232 12.23 -4.01 11.85
C ASP A 232 12.74 -2.64 11.44
N TYR A 233 13.19 -2.58 10.19
CA TYR A 233 13.58 -1.34 9.56
C TYR A 233 13.30 -1.37 8.06
N ALA A 234 13.17 -0.18 7.50
CA ALA A 234 13.17 0.05 6.07
C ALA A 234 13.95 1.34 5.76
N VAL A 235 14.71 1.34 4.67
CA VAL A 235 15.33 2.54 4.10
C VAL A 235 15.11 2.47 2.60
N GLY A 236 14.46 3.47 2.04
CA GLY A 236 14.05 3.44 0.65
C GLY A 236 14.25 4.75 -0.08
N LEU A 237 14.37 4.61 -1.39
CA LEU A 237 14.41 5.68 -2.37
C LEU A 237 13.26 5.44 -3.35
N ASN A 238 12.50 6.48 -3.68
CA ASN A 238 11.49 6.37 -4.72
C ASN A 238 11.56 7.52 -5.72
N ALA A 239 11.28 7.17 -6.97
CA ALA A 239 10.98 8.13 -8.01
C ALA A 239 9.58 8.66 -7.72
N GLY A 240 9.47 9.98 -7.55
CA GLY A 240 8.18 10.63 -7.36
C GLY A 240 7.25 10.44 -8.56
N MET A 241 5.99 10.83 -8.39
CA MET A 241 4.99 10.72 -9.45
C MET A 241 5.14 11.89 -10.43
N GLY A 242 5.65 11.61 -11.63
CA GLY A 242 5.86 12.60 -12.70
C GLY A 242 7.22 13.30 -12.64
N ALA A 243 8.01 13.21 -13.72
CA ALA A 243 9.40 13.67 -13.79
C ALA A 243 9.59 15.20 -13.62
N SER A 244 8.55 16.00 -13.84
CA SER A 244 8.56 17.46 -13.62
C SER A 244 8.10 17.85 -12.22
N LEU A 245 7.29 17.02 -11.56
CA LEU A 245 6.63 17.33 -10.29
C LEU A 245 7.45 16.88 -9.08
N ARG A 246 8.19 15.78 -9.20
CA ARG A 246 9.06 15.24 -8.15
C ARG A 246 10.23 14.47 -8.76
N ASN A 247 11.45 14.87 -8.43
CA ASN A 247 12.67 14.20 -8.90
C ASN A 247 12.94 12.91 -8.09
N SER A 248 14.08 12.26 -8.35
CA SER A 248 14.49 11.01 -7.68
C SER A 248 15.10 11.20 -6.28
N GLU A 249 14.94 12.36 -5.64
CA GLU A 249 15.57 12.68 -4.35
C GLU A 249 14.67 12.34 -3.14
N ASN A 250 13.62 11.54 -3.32
CA ASN A 250 12.74 11.14 -2.22
C ASN A 250 13.36 9.97 -1.45
N VAL A 251 13.69 10.21 -0.20
CA VAL A 251 14.30 9.23 0.71
C VAL A 251 13.43 9.09 1.94
N TYR A 252 13.25 7.87 2.42
CA TYR A 252 12.56 7.62 3.67
C TYR A 252 13.25 6.52 4.47
N ALA A 253 13.03 6.56 5.77
CA ALA A 253 13.48 5.54 6.70
C ALA A 253 12.40 5.27 7.74
N HIS A 254 12.38 4.03 8.21
CA HIS A 254 11.48 3.55 9.24
C HIS A 254 12.19 2.56 10.15
N THR A 255 11.80 2.56 11.41
CA THR A 255 12.12 1.49 12.35
C THR A 255 10.95 1.23 13.29
N GLY A 256 10.73 -0.04 13.59
CA GLY A 256 9.74 -0.49 14.56
C GLY A 256 10.34 -1.49 15.53
N PHE A 257 9.77 -1.54 16.73
CA PHE A 257 10.12 -2.50 17.75
C PHE A 257 8.85 -3.09 18.36
N LYS A 258 8.67 -4.40 18.19
CA LYS A 258 7.53 -5.17 18.69
C LYS A 258 7.91 -6.01 19.90
N ILE A 259 7.13 -5.92 20.96
CA ILE A 259 7.20 -6.72 22.18
C ILE A 259 5.97 -7.62 22.25
N GLY A 260 6.17 -8.90 22.59
CA GLY A 260 5.07 -9.85 22.72
C GLY A 260 4.51 -10.34 21.38
N GLY A 261 3.54 -11.24 21.46
CA GLY A 261 2.89 -11.84 20.30
C GLY A 261 3.84 -12.51 19.31
N MET A 262 3.37 -12.63 18.06
CA MET A 262 4.16 -13.22 16.97
C MET A 262 5.36 -12.33 16.64
N ARG A 263 6.50 -12.96 16.36
CA ARG A 263 7.68 -12.27 15.84
C ARG A 263 7.38 -11.62 14.49
N LEU A 264 8.07 -10.53 14.21
CA LEU A 264 7.89 -9.77 12.97
C LEU A 264 8.28 -10.59 11.72
N ASP A 265 9.20 -11.53 11.87
CA ASP A 265 9.63 -12.48 10.84
C ASP A 265 8.81 -13.79 10.83
N GLY A 266 7.83 -13.94 11.72
CA GLY A 266 7.01 -15.16 11.80
C GLY A 266 7.76 -16.43 12.18
N GLU A 267 9.07 -16.35 12.47
CA GLU A 267 9.90 -17.50 12.84
C GLU A 267 9.54 -18.02 14.24
N GLY A 268 9.72 -19.32 14.47
CA GLY A 268 9.44 -19.97 15.76
C GLY A 268 7.95 -20.27 16.02
N ALA A 269 7.63 -20.72 17.23
CA ALA A 269 6.25 -21.08 17.59
C ALA A 269 5.32 -19.86 17.47
N SER A 270 4.19 -20.02 16.78
CA SER A 270 3.23 -18.95 16.59
C SER A 270 2.71 -18.49 17.95
N GLY A 271 3.00 -17.24 18.33
CA GLY A 271 2.43 -16.59 19.53
C GLY A 271 0.92 -16.33 19.42
N THR A 272 0.21 -17.10 18.58
CA THR A 272 -1.19 -16.96 18.18
C THR A 272 -1.88 -18.31 18.31
N SER A 273 -3.16 -18.30 18.66
CA SER A 273 -4.00 -19.50 18.74
C SER A 273 -4.34 -20.02 17.34
N ALA A 274 -4.39 -21.35 17.16
CA ALA A 274 -4.86 -21.96 15.91
C ALA A 274 -6.34 -21.64 15.62
N ASP A 275 -7.16 -21.57 16.67
CA ASP A 275 -8.60 -21.28 16.55
C ASP A 275 -8.88 -19.79 16.39
N ARG A 276 -7.94 -18.94 16.82
CA ARG A 276 -8.04 -17.47 16.78
C ARG A 276 -6.71 -16.89 16.27
N PRO A 277 -6.36 -17.13 14.99
CA PRO A 277 -5.06 -16.76 14.44
C PRO A 277 -4.86 -15.24 14.37
N TRP A 278 -5.92 -14.45 14.53
CA TRP A 278 -5.86 -12.98 14.58
C TRP A 278 -5.48 -12.42 15.95
N GLU A 279 -5.53 -13.22 17.02
CA GLU A 279 -5.25 -12.75 18.37
C GLU A 279 -3.77 -12.80 18.70
N GLU A 280 -3.29 -11.71 19.28
CA GLU A 280 -2.01 -11.68 19.98
C GLU A 280 -2.04 -10.68 21.13
N THR A 281 -1.09 -10.80 22.06
CA THR A 281 -0.82 -9.74 23.04
C THR A 281 0.53 -9.14 22.70
N ALA A 282 0.51 -7.97 22.08
CA ALA A 282 1.70 -7.32 21.57
C ALA A 282 1.61 -5.80 21.71
N PHE A 283 2.78 -5.17 21.84
CA PHE A 283 2.94 -3.73 21.78
C PHE A 283 4.06 -3.41 20.78
N THR A 284 3.78 -2.55 19.82
CA THR A 284 4.77 -2.09 18.84
C THR A 284 4.91 -0.58 18.96
N LEU A 285 6.15 -0.11 19.00
CA LEU A 285 6.50 1.29 18.88
C LEU A 285 7.28 1.47 17.58
N GLU A 286 6.95 2.49 16.79
CA GLU A 286 7.58 2.75 15.51
C GLU A 286 7.89 4.23 15.32
N GLY A 287 8.87 4.51 14.47
CA GLY A 287 9.28 5.84 14.07
C GLY A 287 9.65 5.86 12.60
N PHE A 288 9.39 6.99 11.94
CA PHE A 288 9.76 7.20 10.55
C PHE A 288 10.24 8.63 10.32
N ALA A 289 10.99 8.79 9.23
CA ALA A 289 11.36 10.09 8.70
C ALA A 289 11.43 10.01 7.18
N TYR A 290 11.18 11.13 6.51
CA TYR A 290 11.31 11.24 5.07
C TYR A 290 11.79 12.63 4.67
N HIS A 291 12.41 12.66 3.51
CA HIS A 291 12.82 13.84 2.78
C HIS A 291 12.29 13.72 1.36
N ALA A 292 11.68 14.77 0.85
CA ALA A 292 11.15 14.82 -0.50
C ALA A 292 11.45 16.18 -1.14
N PHE A 293 11.70 16.15 -2.43
CA PHE A 293 11.80 17.35 -3.25
C PHE A 293 10.69 17.34 -4.30
N GLY A 294 9.98 18.46 -4.38
CA GLY A 294 8.83 18.64 -5.25
C GLY A 294 8.83 20.00 -5.92
N SER A 295 8.01 20.09 -6.94
CA SER A 295 8.25 21.03 -8.02
C SER A 295 6.94 21.31 -8.75
N VAL A 296 6.38 22.51 -8.66
CA VAL A 296 5.07 22.81 -9.29
C VAL A 296 5.22 23.92 -10.31
N ASP A 297 4.69 23.69 -11.50
CA ASP A 297 4.62 24.67 -12.57
C ASP A 297 3.26 25.35 -12.59
N PHE A 298 3.25 26.68 -12.62
CA PHE A 298 2.05 27.48 -12.84
C PHE A 298 2.16 28.26 -14.14
N ALA A 299 1.04 28.40 -14.85
CA ALA A 299 0.94 29.37 -15.93
C ALA A 299 0.98 30.78 -15.35
N GLY A 300 1.88 31.62 -15.86
CA GLY A 300 2.04 33.00 -15.44
C GLY A 300 2.56 33.88 -16.59
N THR A 301 3.13 35.03 -16.23
CA THR A 301 3.75 35.97 -17.17
C THR A 301 5.12 36.39 -16.65
N ASP A 302 6.09 36.57 -17.54
CA ASP A 302 7.41 37.11 -17.18
C ASP A 302 7.37 38.62 -16.92
N ASP A 303 8.53 39.21 -16.65
CA ASP A 303 8.72 40.65 -16.41
C ASP A 303 8.38 41.53 -17.63
N THR A 304 8.23 40.92 -18.82
CA THR A 304 7.80 41.59 -20.05
C THR A 304 6.30 41.43 -20.32
N GLY A 305 5.58 40.65 -19.50
CA GLY A 305 4.17 40.32 -19.69
C GLY A 305 3.93 39.20 -20.71
N ALA A 306 4.97 38.53 -21.19
CA ALA A 306 4.84 37.38 -22.08
C ALA A 306 4.45 36.13 -21.27
N PRO A 307 3.66 35.19 -21.85
CA PRO A 307 3.33 33.94 -21.17
C PRO A 307 4.59 33.19 -20.73
N ALA A 308 4.63 32.81 -19.46
CA ALA A 308 5.76 32.13 -18.85
C ALA A 308 5.30 31.00 -17.92
N THR A 309 6.17 30.02 -17.70
CA THR A 309 5.98 29.00 -16.68
C THR A 309 6.70 29.42 -15.41
N LEU A 310 5.96 29.59 -14.32
CA LEU A 310 6.50 29.93 -13.00
C LEU A 310 6.77 28.64 -12.21
N ARG A 311 8.04 28.44 -11.85
CA ARG A 311 8.52 27.20 -11.23
C ARG A 311 8.66 27.31 -9.70
N PHE A 312 7.78 26.59 -9.03
CA PHE A 312 7.63 26.30 -7.59
C PHE A 312 8.52 25.20 -7.02
N ASP A 313 9.74 25.45 -6.54
CA ASP A 313 10.50 24.43 -5.79
C ASP A 313 10.07 24.36 -4.32
N ASN A 314 9.88 23.14 -3.81
CA ASN A 314 9.61 22.90 -2.40
C ASN A 314 10.34 21.64 -1.91
N THR A 315 11.01 21.78 -0.78
CA THR A 315 11.58 20.65 -0.03
C THR A 315 10.70 20.37 1.16
N THR A 316 10.26 19.11 1.27
CA THR A 316 9.52 18.62 2.42
C THR A 316 10.41 17.72 3.26
N ASN A 317 10.44 17.98 4.57
CA ASN A 317 11.00 17.06 5.54
C ASN A 317 9.91 16.74 6.55
N GLY A 318 9.75 15.47 6.91
CA GLY A 318 8.87 15.14 8.01
C GLY A 318 9.34 13.90 8.75
N ALA A 319 8.84 13.82 9.97
CA ALA A 319 9.15 12.74 10.89
C ALA A 319 7.95 12.49 11.78
N GLY A 320 7.82 11.25 12.23
CA GLY A 320 6.73 10.85 13.07
C GLY A 320 6.98 9.51 13.71
N GLY A 321 5.96 9.05 14.41
CA GLY A 321 5.99 7.74 15.02
C GLY A 321 4.61 7.31 15.42
N GLY A 322 4.49 6.01 15.66
CA GLY A 322 3.24 5.36 15.99
C GLY A 322 3.44 4.34 17.09
N LEU A 323 2.32 3.93 17.66
CA LEU A 323 2.23 2.73 18.47
C LEU A 323 1.03 1.91 18.05
N ARG A 324 1.19 0.59 18.15
CA ARG A 324 0.12 -0.39 18.02
C ARG A 324 0.12 -1.26 19.27
N ALA A 325 -0.96 -1.21 20.03
CA ALA A 325 -1.21 -2.12 21.14
C ALA A 325 -2.30 -3.11 20.73
N GLN A 326 -2.01 -4.40 20.85
CA GLN A 326 -2.97 -5.46 20.63
C GLN A 326 -3.10 -6.32 21.90
N TRP A 327 -4.33 -6.52 22.36
CA TRP A 327 -4.67 -7.38 23.49
C TRP A 327 -5.78 -8.34 23.06
N GLY A 328 -5.38 -9.56 22.65
CA GLY A 328 -6.29 -10.53 22.03
C GLY A 328 -6.82 -9.99 20.70
N SER A 329 -8.15 -9.88 20.59
CA SER A 329 -8.81 -9.27 19.42
C SER A 329 -8.85 -7.74 19.44
N LEU A 330 -8.60 -7.09 20.60
CA LEU A 330 -8.64 -5.63 20.70
C LEU A 330 -7.34 -5.02 20.17
N GLU A 331 -7.47 -4.03 19.29
CA GLU A 331 -6.34 -3.31 18.72
C GLU A 331 -6.56 -1.80 18.87
N LEU A 332 -5.50 -1.12 19.30
CA LEU A 332 -5.43 0.32 19.42
C LEU A 332 -4.20 0.81 18.65
N ASN A 333 -4.43 1.67 17.66
CA ASN A 333 -3.38 2.33 16.89
C ASN A 333 -3.42 3.82 17.20
N SER A 334 -2.24 4.42 17.38
CA SER A 334 -2.09 5.87 17.54
C SER A 334 -0.79 6.32 16.88
N GLY A 335 -0.76 7.52 16.34
CA GLY A 335 0.44 8.07 15.73
C GLY A 335 0.42 9.59 15.72
N VAL A 336 1.61 10.16 15.62
CA VAL A 336 1.85 11.60 15.50
C VAL A 336 2.93 11.83 14.44
N TYR A 337 2.81 12.92 13.71
CA TYR A 337 3.82 13.33 12.75
C TYR A 337 3.91 14.85 12.69
N PHE A 338 5.07 15.31 12.24
CA PHE A 338 5.35 16.69 11.96
C PHE A 338 5.98 16.78 10.57
N GLU A 339 5.62 17.84 9.86
CA GLU A 339 6.09 18.11 8.51
C GLU A 339 6.51 19.58 8.40
N HIS A 340 7.60 19.81 7.68
CA HIS A 340 8.17 21.12 7.40
C HIS A 340 8.44 21.28 5.91
N HIS A 341 7.98 22.39 5.35
CA HIS A 341 8.21 22.79 3.97
C HIS A 341 9.13 24.00 3.89
N THR A 342 10.04 24.01 2.91
CA THR A 342 10.93 25.16 2.70
C THR A 342 10.25 26.34 2.00
N ARG A 343 9.13 26.11 1.28
CA ARG A 343 8.31 27.19 0.71
C ARG A 343 6.82 26.89 0.87
N VAL A 344 6.08 27.88 1.34
CA VAL A 344 4.61 27.88 1.35
C VAL A 344 4.14 28.55 0.07
N VAL A 345 3.42 27.83 -0.78
CA VAL A 345 2.74 28.45 -1.92
C VAL A 345 1.49 29.16 -1.37
N PRO A 346 1.32 30.49 -1.55
CA PRO A 346 0.11 31.17 -1.12
C PRO A 346 -1.12 30.63 -1.86
N ASP A 347 -2.28 30.65 -1.20
CA ASP A 347 -3.57 30.32 -1.79
C ASP A 347 -3.89 31.31 -2.94
N PHE A 348 -3.68 30.90 -4.19
CA PHE A 348 -4.00 31.69 -5.37
C PHE A 348 -5.51 31.69 -5.68
N ALA A 349 -6.34 31.98 -4.68
CA ALA A 349 -7.78 32.18 -4.86
C ALA A 349 -8.13 33.57 -5.45
N SER A 350 -7.16 34.46 -5.63
CA SER A 350 -7.36 35.77 -6.26
C SER A 350 -6.38 35.97 -7.43
N GLY A 351 -6.88 35.84 -8.65
CA GLY A 351 -6.11 35.92 -9.90
C GLY A 351 -5.47 37.28 -10.17
N ASN A 352 -4.33 37.56 -9.53
CA ASN A 352 -3.34 38.52 -9.99
C ASN A 352 -2.00 38.24 -9.32
N ALA A 353 -1.08 37.62 -10.05
CA ALA A 353 0.31 37.48 -9.65
C ALA A 353 1.16 38.43 -10.49
N SER A 354 1.27 39.69 -10.05
CA SER A 354 2.38 40.54 -10.49
C SER A 354 3.48 40.47 -9.43
N SER A 355 4.66 40.02 -9.87
CA SER A 355 5.96 39.97 -9.16
C SER A 355 6.26 38.71 -8.34
N ALA A 356 7.37 38.07 -8.71
CA ALA A 356 8.03 36.94 -8.06
C ALA A 356 8.74 37.32 -6.74
N ASP A 357 8.65 38.58 -6.30
CA ASP A 357 9.38 39.12 -5.16
C ASP A 357 8.63 39.03 -3.81
N ALA A 358 7.39 38.54 -3.79
CA ALA A 358 6.59 38.49 -2.55
C ALA A 358 6.84 37.26 -1.66
N ILE A 359 7.81 36.38 -1.99
CA ILE A 359 7.99 35.07 -1.32
C ILE A 359 9.40 34.90 -0.73
N ALA A 360 9.94 35.96 -0.12
CA ALA A 360 11.19 35.86 0.62
C ALA A 360 11.15 36.69 1.90
N HIS A 361 10.43 36.21 2.93
CA HIS A 361 10.74 36.44 4.34
C HIS A 361 10.16 35.35 5.23
#